data_AF-A0A820B759-F1
#
_entry.id   AF-A0A820B759-F1
#
_cell.length_a   1.000
_cell.length_b   1.000
_cell.length_c   1.000
_cell.angle_alpha   90.00
_cell.angle_beta   90.00
_cell.angle_gamma   90.00
#
_symmetry.space_group_name_H-M   'P 1'
#
loop_
_entity.id
_entity.type
_entity.pdbx_description
1 polymer ?
#
loop_
_entity_poly.entity_id
_entity_poly.type
_entity_poly.pdbx_seq_one_letter_code
_entity_poly.pdbx_strand_id
1 'polypeptide(L)'
;KIPYLTALVSAGPYFDSIKINEGYYLLDSRINYEDFQFVLKSISFHSVRQIFIDLPKNYNILAIIALLDFIGIKPVRCPTLEEIDSSFFWNLECGDTLGTYQLIYKSSDAKDMAVRFAIALAKEEYDFRNRTIINQIYWFIMFILSAYELFETNLRYHYKMILDDILNTDTVKLAIQESILSEICELTATLEQKYAELTKKIQAYEQNLNALIQGETQSYSLRQDI
;
A
#
# COMPACT_ATOMS: atom_id res chain seq x y z
N LYS A 1 26.21 14.52 7.32
CA LYS A 1 26.15 16.02 7.29
C LYS A 1 24.86 16.42 6.59
N ILE A 2 24.08 17.35 7.14
CA ILE A 2 22.81 17.80 6.54
C ILE A 2 23.13 18.86 5.45
N PRO A 3 22.79 18.63 4.17
CA PRO A 3 23.18 19.53 3.09
C PRO A 3 22.64 20.95 3.25
N TYR A 4 21.39 21.12 3.68
CA TYR A 4 20.81 22.44 3.91
C TYR A 4 21.60 23.23 4.97
N LEU A 5 21.91 22.63 6.12
CA LEU A 5 22.73 23.29 7.15
C LEU A 5 24.14 23.63 6.62
N THR A 6 24.71 22.76 5.79
CA THR A 6 26.01 23.01 5.17
C THR A 6 25.95 24.23 4.26
N ALA A 7 24.93 24.30 3.39
CA ALA A 7 24.71 25.44 2.50
C ALA A 7 24.45 26.73 3.26
N LEU A 8 23.64 26.69 4.33
CA LEU A 8 23.31 27.83 5.17
C LEU A 8 24.57 28.43 5.83
N VAL A 9 25.41 27.57 6.41
CA VAL A 9 26.67 28.00 7.03
C VAL A 9 27.66 28.53 5.99
N SER A 10 27.77 27.88 4.83
CA SER A 10 28.66 28.32 3.76
C SER A 10 28.22 29.63 3.09
N ALA A 11 26.92 29.90 3.04
CA ALA A 11 26.37 31.15 2.51
C ALA A 11 26.49 32.31 3.52
N GLY A 12 26.58 32.01 4.82
CA GLY A 12 26.64 32.97 5.92
C GLY A 12 27.59 34.16 5.74
N PRO A 13 28.82 33.98 5.24
CA PRO A 13 29.75 35.09 5.01
C PRO A 13 29.35 36.03 3.86
N TYR A 14 28.45 35.59 2.98
CA TYR A 14 28.11 36.29 1.73
C TYR A 14 26.76 37.01 1.78
N PHE A 15 25.90 36.66 2.74
CA PHE A 15 24.57 37.22 2.87
C PHE A 15 24.27 37.57 4.32
N ASP A 16 24.21 38.86 4.63
CA ASP A 16 23.82 39.32 5.98
C ASP A 16 22.34 39.06 6.26
N SER A 17 21.51 38.94 5.22
CA SER A 17 20.07 38.68 5.32
C SER A 17 19.69 37.31 5.89
N ILE A 18 20.64 36.36 5.95
CA ILE A 18 20.43 35.03 6.54
C ILE A 18 20.96 34.93 7.97
N LYS A 19 21.48 36.03 8.53
CA LYS A 19 21.95 36.10 9.91
C LYS A 19 21.13 37.12 10.69
N ILE A 20 20.92 36.85 11.97
CA ILE A 20 20.46 37.86 12.92
C ILE A 20 21.64 38.46 13.69
N ASN A 21 21.41 39.60 14.34
CA ASN A 21 22.42 40.41 15.05
C ASN A 21 23.25 39.63 16.09
N GLU A 22 22.77 38.48 16.54
CA GLU A 22 23.42 37.61 17.54
C GLU A 22 24.25 36.47 16.91
N GLY A 23 24.38 36.43 15.58
CA GLY A 23 25.17 35.41 14.87
C GLY A 23 24.43 34.10 14.60
N TYR A 24 23.14 34.00 14.94
CA TYR A 24 22.29 32.87 14.54
C TYR A 24 21.89 32.97 13.07
N TYR A 25 21.66 31.82 12.45
CA TYR A 25 21.17 31.72 11.09
C TYR A 25 19.64 31.68 11.06
N LEU A 26 19.04 32.40 10.13
CA LEU A 26 17.61 32.31 9.84
C LEU A 26 17.33 31.07 9.01
N LEU A 27 16.32 30.31 9.42
CA LEU A 27 15.78 29.23 8.60
C LEU A 27 14.96 29.83 7.45
N ASP A 28 14.90 29.11 6.33
CA ASP A 28 13.98 29.41 5.24
C ASP A 28 12.55 29.48 5.79
N SER A 29 11.80 30.50 5.37
CA SER A 29 10.44 30.78 5.88
C SER A 29 9.44 29.66 5.63
N ARG A 30 9.75 28.73 4.71
CA ARG A 30 8.94 27.53 4.44
C ARG A 30 9.14 26.43 5.48
N ILE A 31 10.18 26.51 6.31
CA ILE A 31 10.47 25.52 7.34
C ILE A 31 9.68 25.87 8.61
N ASN A 32 8.80 24.96 9.02
CA ASN A 32 8.24 25.00 10.37
C ASN A 32 9.34 24.65 11.38
N TYR A 33 9.54 25.51 12.39
CA TYR A 33 10.60 25.37 13.36
C TYR A 33 10.47 24.11 14.24
N GLU A 34 9.24 23.77 14.66
CA GLU A 34 8.97 22.60 15.51
C GLU A 34 9.27 21.30 14.76
N ASP A 35 8.82 21.21 13.51
CA ASP A 35 9.12 20.07 12.63
C ASP A 35 10.62 19.93 12.38
N PHE A 36 11.32 21.04 12.18
CA PHE A 36 12.77 21.07 12.00
C PHE A 36 13.53 20.62 13.25
N GLN A 37 13.12 21.10 14.43
CA GLN A 37 13.70 20.64 15.69
C GLN A 37 13.50 19.13 15.90
N PHE A 38 12.28 18.64 15.63
CA PHE A 38 11.97 17.23 15.72
C PHE A 38 12.90 16.42 14.80
N VAL A 39 12.97 16.79 13.52
CA VAL A 39 13.81 16.11 12.52
C VAL A 39 15.27 16.07 12.97
N LEU A 40 15.84 17.22 13.39
CA LEU A 40 17.22 17.26 13.89
C LEU A 40 17.46 16.33 15.08
N LYS A 41 16.52 16.28 16.03
CA LYS A 41 16.60 15.40 17.18
C LYS A 41 16.52 13.93 16.75
N SER A 42 15.62 13.57 15.85
CA SER A 42 15.43 12.20 15.37
C SER A 42 16.64 11.67 14.59
N ILE A 43 17.30 12.51 13.80
CA ILE A 43 18.49 12.10 13.04
C ILE A 43 19.69 11.80 13.93
N SER A 44 19.75 12.40 15.13
CA SER A 44 20.81 12.12 16.11
C SER A 44 20.87 10.64 16.54
N PHE A 45 19.77 9.89 16.35
CA PHE A 45 19.65 8.48 16.66
C PHE A 45 20.14 7.53 15.55
N HIS A 46 20.70 8.06 14.45
CA HIS A 46 21.30 7.30 13.33
C HIS A 46 20.36 6.31 12.62
N SER A 47 19.05 6.35 12.88
CA SER A 47 18.06 5.53 12.17
C SER A 47 16.82 6.33 11.80
N VAL A 48 16.39 6.16 10.55
CA VAL A 48 15.17 6.79 9.99
C VAL A 48 13.91 6.30 10.70
N ARG A 49 13.89 5.09 11.28
CA ARG A 49 12.67 4.60 11.96
C ARG A 49 12.25 5.47 13.13
N GLN A 50 13.22 6.13 13.76
CA GLN A 50 12.97 6.97 14.91
C GLN A 50 12.06 8.16 14.56
N ILE A 51 12.07 8.58 13.29
CA ILE A 51 11.16 9.59 12.76
C ILE A 51 9.70 9.12 12.89
N PHE A 52 9.40 7.85 12.65
CA PHE A 52 8.02 7.35 12.74
C PHE A 52 7.64 6.88 14.15
N ILE A 53 8.60 6.40 14.93
CA ILE A 53 8.37 5.90 16.29
C ILE A 53 8.13 7.07 17.25
N ASP A 54 8.95 8.11 17.19
CA ASP A 54 8.90 9.23 18.14
C ASP A 54 7.96 10.35 17.70
N LEU A 55 7.53 10.37 16.44
CA LEU A 55 6.66 11.44 15.95
C LEU A 55 5.31 11.36 16.68
N PRO A 56 4.91 12.41 17.41
CA PRO A 56 3.61 12.44 18.06
C PRO A 56 2.49 12.29 17.03
N LYS A 57 1.40 11.60 17.40
CA LYS A 57 0.30 11.31 16.47
C LYS A 57 -0.41 12.55 15.92
N ASN A 58 -0.29 13.70 16.56
CA ASN A 58 -0.89 14.96 16.09
C ASN A 58 -0.04 15.69 15.03
N TYR A 59 1.16 15.18 14.72
CA TYR A 59 2.02 15.76 13.70
C TYR A 59 1.71 15.16 12.32
N ASN A 60 1.93 15.97 11.28
CA ASN A 60 1.75 15.55 9.91
C ASN A 60 3.04 14.92 9.35
N ILE A 61 3.10 13.58 9.28
CA ILE A 61 4.23 12.83 8.71
C ILE A 61 4.56 13.24 7.27
N LEU A 62 3.57 13.64 6.46
CA LEU A 62 3.83 14.07 5.07
C LEU A 62 4.64 15.36 5.05
N ALA A 63 4.35 16.30 5.96
CA ALA A 63 5.13 17.52 6.12
C ALA A 63 6.56 17.22 6.60
N ILE A 64 6.71 16.25 7.50
CA ILE A 64 8.03 15.77 7.95
C ILE A 64 8.82 15.14 6.79
N ILE A 65 8.20 14.29 5.97
CA ILE A 65 8.84 13.66 4.80
C ILE A 65 9.27 14.74 3.79
N ALA A 66 8.39 15.70 3.48
CA ALA A 66 8.72 16.81 2.61
C ALA A 66 9.88 17.66 3.16
N LEU A 67 9.93 17.87 4.48
CA LEU A 67 11.02 18.58 5.13
C LEU A 67 12.35 17.83 5.02
N LEU A 68 12.37 16.50 5.18
CA LEU A 68 13.57 15.68 4.99
C LEU A 68 14.17 15.87 3.61
N ASP A 69 13.32 15.86 2.58
CA ASP A 69 13.75 16.10 1.19
C ASP A 69 14.25 17.53 0.99
N PHE A 70 13.52 18.51 1.52
CA PHE A 70 13.89 19.92 1.44
C PHE A 70 15.28 20.19 2.03
N ILE A 71 15.56 19.62 3.21
CA ILE A 71 16.85 19.84 3.88
C ILE A 71 17.99 18.98 3.30
N GLY A 72 17.70 18.18 2.28
CA GLY A 72 18.66 17.35 1.55
C GLY A 72 19.07 16.10 2.32
N ILE A 73 18.29 15.65 3.28
CA ILE A 73 18.49 14.32 3.86
C ILE A 73 18.00 13.34 2.82
N LYS A 74 18.97 12.88 2.01
CA LYS A 74 18.70 12.05 0.85
C LYS A 74 17.79 10.88 1.25
N PRO A 75 16.88 10.49 0.35
CA PRO A 75 15.95 9.41 0.62
C PRO A 75 16.75 8.20 1.09
N VAL A 76 16.27 7.60 2.16
CA VAL A 76 16.62 6.21 2.40
C VAL A 76 16.13 5.47 1.16
N ARG A 77 17.06 4.87 0.41
CA ARG A 77 16.82 4.25 -0.91
C ARG A 77 15.43 3.60 -0.97
N CYS A 78 14.62 3.96 -1.98
CA CYS A 78 13.35 3.31 -2.27
C CYS A 78 13.55 1.80 -2.29
N PRO A 79 12.92 1.05 -1.37
CA PRO A 79 13.06 -0.40 -1.36
C PRO A 79 12.21 -0.98 -2.49
N THR A 80 12.79 -1.94 -3.21
CA THR A 80 12.04 -2.73 -4.18
C THR A 80 11.01 -3.61 -3.47
N LEU A 81 9.93 -4.00 -4.16
CA LEU A 81 8.92 -4.88 -3.59
C LEU A 81 9.50 -6.25 -3.21
N GLU A 82 10.51 -6.74 -3.94
CA GLU A 82 11.24 -7.96 -3.61
C GLU A 82 12.09 -7.82 -2.33
N GLU A 83 12.74 -6.67 -2.13
CA GLU A 83 13.46 -6.37 -0.89
C GLU A 83 12.51 -6.28 0.31
N ILE A 84 11.31 -5.71 0.11
CA ILE A 84 10.25 -5.65 1.13
C ILE A 84 9.76 -7.05 1.46
N ASP A 85 9.43 -7.83 0.43
CA ASP A 85 8.95 -9.20 0.58
C ASP A 85 9.97 -10.06 1.35
N SER A 86 11.24 -10.02 0.93
CA SER A 86 12.32 -10.70 1.62
C SER A 86 12.45 -10.21 3.07
N SER A 87 12.36 -8.90 3.32
CA SER A 87 12.52 -8.39 4.69
C SER A 87 11.36 -8.76 5.62
N PHE A 88 10.14 -8.83 5.09
CA PHE A 88 8.94 -9.14 5.86
C PHE A 88 8.71 -10.65 5.98
N PHE A 89 9.04 -11.45 4.97
CA PHE A 89 8.61 -12.83 4.90
C PHE A 89 9.73 -13.88 4.91
N TRP A 90 11.01 -13.50 4.83
CA TRP A 90 12.14 -14.45 4.76
C TRP A 90 12.30 -15.38 5.98
N ASN A 91 11.83 -14.98 7.17
CA ASN A 91 11.94 -15.78 8.40
C ASN A 91 10.57 -16.16 9.00
N LEU A 92 9.50 -16.18 8.21
CA LEU A 92 8.22 -16.71 8.66
C LEU A 92 8.30 -18.24 8.72
N GLU A 93 8.77 -18.77 9.85
CA GLU A 93 8.59 -20.19 10.15
C GLU A 93 7.13 -20.44 10.54
N CYS A 94 6.43 -21.22 9.71
CA CYS A 94 5.11 -21.72 10.05
C CYS A 94 5.29 -22.83 11.09
N GLY A 95 4.92 -22.58 12.34
CA GLY A 95 4.91 -23.62 13.37
C GLY A 95 3.85 -24.68 13.05
N ASP A 96 4.21 -25.96 13.20
CA ASP A 96 3.35 -27.12 12.91
C ASP A 96 2.07 -27.24 13.77
N THR A 97 1.89 -26.38 14.76
CA THR A 97 0.69 -26.31 15.59
C THR A 97 -0.20 -25.15 15.17
N LEU A 98 -1.43 -25.48 14.76
CA LEU A 98 -2.53 -24.55 14.52
C LEU A 98 -2.50 -23.36 15.49
N GLY A 99 -2.03 -22.21 15.00
CA GLY A 99 -2.33 -20.91 15.60
C GLY A 99 -1.20 -20.13 16.26
N THR A 100 0.05 -20.61 16.31
CA THR A 100 1.16 -19.81 16.85
C THR A 100 2.29 -19.66 15.84
N TYR A 101 2.25 -18.56 15.08
CA TYR A 101 3.38 -18.08 14.30
C TYR A 101 4.44 -17.54 15.27
N GLN A 102 5.49 -18.31 15.57
CA GLN A 102 6.65 -17.77 16.27
C GLN A 102 7.52 -17.02 15.27
N LEU A 103 7.24 -15.73 15.16
CA LEU A 103 7.95 -14.80 14.28
C LEU A 103 9.34 -14.50 14.85
N ILE A 104 10.39 -15.12 14.30
CA ILE A 104 11.78 -14.76 14.60
C ILE A 104 12.16 -13.53 13.75
N TYR A 105 11.67 -12.34 14.13
CA TYR A 105 12.10 -11.10 13.51
C TYR A 105 13.36 -10.54 14.16
N LYS A 106 14.32 -10.12 13.34
CA LYS A 106 15.14 -8.96 13.69
C LYS A 106 14.25 -7.72 13.60
N SER A 107 13.57 -7.41 14.70
CA SER A 107 12.53 -6.37 14.75
C SER A 107 13.00 -5.00 14.23
N SER A 108 14.30 -4.69 14.32
CA SER A 108 14.89 -3.45 13.80
C SER A 108 14.83 -3.36 12.27
N ASP A 109 15.13 -4.44 11.56
CA ASP A 109 15.32 -4.43 10.11
C ASP A 109 13.96 -4.35 9.41
N ALA A 110 12.97 -5.09 9.94
CA ALA A 110 11.59 -5.01 9.47
C ALA A 110 10.98 -3.61 9.72
N LYS A 111 11.26 -2.98 10.86
CA LYS A 111 10.82 -1.60 11.16
C LYS A 111 11.49 -0.57 10.25
N ASP A 112 12.81 -0.68 10.05
CA ASP A 112 13.54 0.19 9.13
C ASP A 112 13.01 0.02 7.69
N MET A 113 12.73 -1.21 7.26
CA MET A 113 12.12 -1.49 5.95
C MET A 113 10.72 -0.90 5.84
N ALA A 114 9.87 -1.07 6.86
CA ALA A 114 8.52 -0.51 6.87
C ALA A 114 8.52 1.01 6.75
N VAL A 115 9.44 1.70 7.43
CA VAL A 115 9.57 3.16 7.35
C VAL A 115 10.08 3.60 5.99
N ARG A 116 11.06 2.90 5.41
CA ARG A 116 11.52 3.16 4.03
C ARG A 116 10.39 3.00 3.03
N PHE A 117 9.62 1.94 3.18
CA PHE A 117 8.45 1.68 2.34
C PHE A 117 7.40 2.80 2.50
N ALA A 118 7.14 3.27 3.72
CA ALA A 118 6.21 4.38 3.98
C ALA A 118 6.64 5.67 3.29
N ILE A 119 7.93 5.99 3.35
CA ILE A 119 8.50 7.17 2.70
C ILE A 119 8.38 7.05 1.18
N ALA A 120 8.71 5.90 0.60
CA ALA A 120 8.57 5.66 -0.84
C ALA A 120 7.11 5.75 -1.31
N LEU A 121 6.17 5.24 -0.50
CA LEU A 121 4.74 5.39 -0.72
C LEU A 121 4.31 6.86 -0.75
N ALA A 122 4.67 7.64 0.28
CA ALA A 122 4.31 9.06 0.40
C ALA A 122 4.90 9.92 -0.72
N LYS A 123 5.98 9.46 -1.35
CA LYS A 123 6.63 10.13 -2.49
C LYS A 123 6.15 9.66 -3.85
N GLU A 124 5.20 8.72 -3.86
CA GLU A 124 4.70 8.08 -5.07
C GLU A 124 5.82 7.43 -5.93
N GLU A 125 6.82 6.84 -5.29
CA GLU A 125 7.97 6.22 -5.98
C GLU A 125 7.64 4.84 -6.60
N TYR A 126 6.42 4.33 -6.41
CA TYR A 126 5.94 3.08 -7.00
C TYR A 126 5.02 3.35 -8.21
N ASP A 127 5.02 2.43 -9.18
CA ASP A 127 4.12 2.51 -10.32
C ASP A 127 2.70 2.08 -9.94
N PHE A 128 1.90 3.02 -9.47
CA PHE A 128 0.49 2.83 -9.14
C PHE A 128 -0.43 2.59 -10.36
N ARG A 129 0.10 2.54 -11.59
CA ARG A 129 -0.69 2.11 -12.76
C ARG A 129 -0.66 0.61 -12.95
N ASN A 130 0.29 -0.07 -12.32
CA ASN A 130 0.45 -1.52 -12.43
C ASN A 130 -0.34 -2.23 -11.32
N ARG A 131 -1.39 -2.96 -11.72
CA ARG A 131 -2.29 -3.70 -10.79
C ARG A 131 -1.54 -4.69 -9.90
N THR A 132 -0.53 -5.37 -10.43
CA THR A 132 0.28 -6.33 -9.65
C THR A 132 1.07 -5.62 -8.55
N ILE A 133 1.65 -4.46 -8.86
CA ILE A 133 2.37 -3.61 -7.90
C ILE A 133 1.41 -3.10 -6.82
N ILE A 134 0.22 -2.61 -7.20
CA ILE A 134 -0.80 -2.15 -6.25
C ILE A 134 -1.21 -3.28 -5.29
N ASN A 135 -1.46 -4.48 -5.81
CA ASN A 135 -1.83 -5.63 -4.99
C ASN A 135 -0.74 -5.99 -3.97
N GLN A 136 0.53 -6.00 -4.39
CA GLN A 136 1.64 -6.27 -3.48
C GLN A 136 1.79 -5.18 -2.41
N ILE A 137 1.70 -3.91 -2.81
CA ILE A 137 1.70 -2.77 -1.89
C ILE A 137 0.58 -2.91 -0.86
N TYR A 138 -0.64 -3.25 -1.30
CA TYR A 138 -1.79 -3.45 -0.41
C TYR A 138 -1.51 -4.54 0.63
N TRP A 139 -0.97 -5.69 0.21
CA TRP A 139 -0.62 -6.77 1.13
C TRP A 139 0.41 -6.36 2.17
N PHE A 140 1.46 -5.64 1.77
CA PHE A 140 2.48 -5.14 2.68
C PHE A 140 1.90 -4.13 3.69
N ILE A 141 1.03 -3.23 3.25
CA ILE A 141 0.35 -2.28 4.13
C ILE A 141 -0.54 -3.03 5.13
N MET A 142 -1.33 -4.01 4.67
CA MET A 142 -2.18 -4.81 5.54
C MET A 142 -1.37 -5.61 6.56
N PHE A 143 -0.21 -6.14 6.17
CA PHE A 143 0.71 -6.82 7.07
C PHE A 143 1.21 -5.86 8.17
N ILE A 144 1.67 -4.66 7.81
CA ILE A 144 2.17 -3.66 8.77
C ILE A 144 1.08 -3.22 9.75
N LEU A 145 -0.14 -3.00 9.25
CA LEU A 145 -1.25 -2.56 10.09
C LEU A 145 -1.74 -3.66 11.06
N SER A 146 -1.67 -4.93 10.64
CA SER A 146 -2.15 -6.09 11.40
C SER A 146 -1.12 -6.66 12.38
N ALA A 147 0.18 -6.55 12.12
CA ALA A 147 1.25 -7.05 12.99
C ALA A 147 1.56 -6.10 14.17
N TYR A 148 0.60 -5.94 15.08
CA TYR A 148 0.67 -5.00 16.22
C TYR A 148 1.82 -5.28 17.22
N GLU A 149 2.31 -6.52 17.28
CA GLU A 149 3.45 -6.91 18.12
C GLU A 149 4.79 -6.51 17.50
N LEU A 150 4.85 -6.39 16.18
CA LEU A 150 6.05 -6.04 15.43
C LEU A 150 6.17 -4.52 15.22
N PHE A 151 5.04 -3.84 14.98
CA PHE A 151 5.02 -2.42 14.62
C PHE A 151 4.33 -1.57 15.69
N GLU A 152 5.06 -0.59 16.23
CA GLU A 152 4.53 0.29 17.27
C GLU A 152 3.31 1.08 16.80
N THR A 153 2.48 1.47 17.76
CA THR A 153 1.24 2.22 17.51
C THR A 153 1.46 3.54 16.76
N ASN A 154 2.56 4.26 17.02
CA ASN A 154 2.87 5.51 16.33
C ASN A 154 3.23 5.25 14.86
N LEU A 155 4.07 4.25 14.59
CA LEU A 155 4.42 3.85 13.22
C LEU A 155 3.17 3.51 12.42
N ARG A 156 2.28 2.66 12.97
CA ARG A 156 1.03 2.27 12.29
C ARG A 156 0.07 3.44 12.09
N TYR A 157 0.02 4.38 13.05
CA TYR A 157 -0.81 5.58 12.92
C TYR A 157 -0.36 6.46 11.75
N HIS A 158 0.95 6.73 11.64
CA HIS A 158 1.51 7.52 10.55
C HIS A 158 1.41 6.79 9.21
N TYR A 159 1.52 5.47 9.21
CA TYR A 159 1.23 4.64 8.03
C TYR A 159 -0.19 4.84 7.51
N LYS A 160 -1.17 4.82 8.41
CA LYS A 160 -2.57 5.05 8.05
C LYS A 160 -2.75 6.43 7.42
N MET A 161 -2.12 7.45 7.96
CA MET A 161 -2.21 8.81 7.40
C MET A 161 -1.62 8.89 5.98
N ILE A 162 -0.49 8.23 5.73
CA ILE A 162 0.10 8.14 4.38
C ILE A 162 -0.84 7.37 3.43
N LEU A 163 -1.40 6.25 3.89
CA LEU A 163 -2.36 5.48 3.10
C LEU A 163 -3.60 6.32 2.75
N ASP A 164 -4.16 7.03 3.73
CA ASP A 164 -5.33 7.87 3.53
C ASP A 164 -5.04 8.96 2.50
N ASP A 165 -3.83 9.54 2.48
CA ASP A 165 -3.40 10.51 1.47
C ASP A 165 -3.28 9.89 0.07
N ILE A 166 -2.58 8.76 -0.06
CA ILE A 166 -2.39 8.03 -1.33
C ILE A 166 -3.72 7.60 -1.92
N LEU A 167 -4.61 7.02 -1.12
CA LEU A 167 -5.96 6.62 -1.57
C LEU A 167 -6.81 7.83 -1.98
N ASN A 168 -6.47 9.03 -1.51
CA ASN A 168 -7.15 10.25 -1.89
C ASN A 168 -6.61 10.89 -3.17
N THR A 169 -5.47 10.43 -3.70
CA THR A 169 -4.93 10.90 -4.99
C THR A 169 -5.79 10.45 -6.17
N ASP A 170 -5.96 11.33 -7.16
CA ASP A 170 -6.76 11.03 -8.37
C ASP A 170 -6.19 9.86 -9.16
N THR A 171 -4.86 9.73 -9.21
CA THR A 171 -4.16 8.64 -9.89
C THR A 171 -4.56 7.27 -9.33
N VAL A 172 -4.55 7.12 -8.01
CA VAL A 172 -4.90 5.85 -7.35
C VAL A 172 -6.40 5.59 -7.41
N LYS A 173 -7.23 6.63 -7.26
CA LYS A 173 -8.68 6.51 -7.44
C LYS A 173 -9.04 6.00 -8.84
N LEU A 174 -8.43 6.57 -9.87
CA LEU A 174 -8.64 6.13 -11.26
C LEU A 174 -8.13 4.70 -11.47
N ALA A 175 -6.94 4.35 -10.99
CA ALA A 175 -6.42 2.99 -11.10
C ALA A 175 -7.31 1.94 -10.39
N ILE A 176 -7.84 2.28 -9.21
CA ILE A 176 -8.81 1.42 -8.50
C ILE A 176 -10.11 1.31 -9.30
N GLN A 177 -10.63 2.41 -9.84
CA GLN A 177 -11.84 2.41 -10.67
C GLN A 177 -11.67 1.56 -11.94
N GLU A 178 -10.56 1.71 -12.66
CA GLU A 178 -10.24 0.92 -13.84
C GLU A 178 -10.11 -0.57 -13.51
N SER A 179 -9.46 -0.89 -12.37
CA SER A 179 -9.36 -2.28 -11.90
C SER A 179 -10.73 -2.87 -11.57
N ILE A 180 -11.61 -2.13 -10.89
CA ILE A 180 -12.97 -2.57 -10.57
C ILE A 180 -13.78 -2.78 -11.85
N LEU A 181 -13.69 -1.85 -12.81
CA LEU A 181 -14.39 -1.95 -14.08
C LEU A 181 -13.92 -3.18 -14.88
N SER A 182 -12.62 -3.44 -14.93
CA SER A 182 -12.07 -4.63 -15.60
C SER A 182 -12.62 -5.93 -15.01
N GLU A 183 -12.65 -6.04 -13.67
CA GLU A 183 -13.13 -7.24 -12.98
C GLU A 183 -14.65 -7.42 -13.14
N ILE A 184 -15.42 -6.32 -13.11
CA ILE A 184 -16.84 -6.35 -13.42
C ILE A 184 -17.07 -6.86 -14.84
N CYS A 185 -16.31 -6.36 -15.83
CA CYS A 185 -16.43 -6.82 -17.22
C CYS A 185 -16.14 -8.32 -17.38
N GLU A 186 -15.10 -8.84 -16.73
CA GLU A 186 -14.76 -10.27 -16.75
C GLU A 186 -15.85 -11.13 -16.09
N LEU A 187 -16.37 -10.68 -14.95
CA LEU A 187 -17.47 -11.36 -14.25
C LEU A 187 -18.77 -11.34 -15.06
N THR A 188 -19.11 -10.22 -15.70
CA THR A 188 -20.27 -10.10 -16.58
C THR A 188 -20.16 -11.05 -17.77
N ALA A 189 -19.00 -11.09 -18.44
CA ALA A 189 -18.78 -12.01 -19.56
C ALA A 189 -18.93 -13.48 -19.12
N THR A 190 -18.42 -13.83 -17.94
CA THR A 190 -18.55 -15.18 -17.36
C THR A 190 -20.01 -15.52 -17.06
N LEU A 191 -20.77 -14.56 -16.51
CA LEU A 191 -22.20 -14.70 -16.24
C LEU A 191 -23.01 -14.89 -17.51
N GLU A 192 -22.74 -14.11 -18.56
CA GLU A 192 -23.40 -14.22 -19.87
C GLU A 192 -23.14 -15.59 -20.51
N GLN A 193 -21.90 -16.09 -20.44
CA GLN A 193 -21.56 -17.42 -20.93
C GLN A 193 -22.34 -18.51 -20.18
N LYS A 194 -22.35 -18.46 -18.85
CA LYS A 194 -23.10 -19.43 -18.03
C LYS A 194 -24.60 -19.38 -18.30
N TYR A 195 -25.15 -18.18 -18.50
CA TYR A 195 -26.55 -18.01 -18.86
C TYR A 195 -26.86 -18.68 -20.20
N ALA A 196 -26.05 -18.43 -21.24
CA ALA A 196 -26.22 -19.05 -22.55
C ALA A 196 -26.13 -20.59 -22.51
N GLU A 197 -25.21 -21.14 -21.70
CA GLU A 197 -25.10 -22.59 -21.47
C GLU A 197 -26.34 -23.16 -20.79
N LEU A 198 -26.87 -22.48 -19.77
CA LEU A 198 -28.09 -22.90 -19.09
C LEU A 198 -29.30 -22.87 -20.03
N THR A 199 -29.46 -21.82 -20.82
CA THR A 199 -30.55 -21.69 -21.80
C THR A 199 -30.53 -22.85 -22.80
N LYS A 200 -29.35 -23.21 -23.32
CA LYS A 200 -29.20 -24.38 -24.22
C LYS A 200 -29.60 -25.68 -23.54
N LYS A 201 -29.21 -25.89 -22.27
CA LYS A 201 -29.60 -27.09 -21.52
C LYS A 201 -31.11 -27.17 -21.32
N ILE A 202 -31.76 -26.06 -20.96
CA ILE A 202 -33.23 -26.00 -20.79
C ILE A 202 -33.93 -26.37 -22.10
N GLN A 203 -33.52 -25.76 -23.22
CA GLN A 203 -34.09 -26.09 -24.54
C GLN A 203 -33.92 -27.57 -24.90
N ALA A 204 -32.76 -28.16 -24.61
CA ALA A 204 -32.53 -29.58 -24.83
C ALA A 204 -33.44 -30.47 -23.96
N TYR A 205 -33.65 -30.11 -22.69
CA TYR A 205 -34.58 -30.81 -21.81
C TYR A 205 -36.03 -30.70 -22.30
N GLU A 206 -36.46 -29.53 -22.75
CA GLU A 206 -37.80 -29.33 -23.32
C GLU A 206 -38.02 -30.17 -24.59
N GLN A 207 -37.02 -30.22 -25.48
CA GLN A 207 -37.08 -31.07 -26.68
C GLN A 207 -37.16 -32.55 -26.34
N ASN A 208 -36.33 -33.03 -25.40
CA ASN A 208 -36.34 -34.42 -24.95
C ASN A 208 -37.67 -34.79 -24.28
N LEU A 209 -38.23 -33.91 -23.45
CA LEU A 209 -39.53 -34.12 -22.80
C LEU A 209 -40.65 -34.24 -23.83
N ASN A 210 -40.68 -33.33 -24.82
CA ASN A 210 -41.67 -33.36 -25.89
C ASN A 210 -41.57 -34.64 -26.75
N ALA A 211 -40.35 -35.11 -27.05
CA ALA A 211 -40.14 -36.36 -27.77
C ALA A 211 -40.64 -37.58 -26.98
N LEU A 212 -40.42 -37.61 -25.66
CA LEU A 212 -40.92 -38.66 -24.76
C LEU A 212 -42.45 -38.69 -24.73
N ILE A 213 -43.09 -37.53 -24.58
CA ILE A 213 -44.55 -37.39 -24.59
C ILE A 213 -45.13 -37.90 -25.91
N GLN A 214 -44.53 -37.54 -27.05
CA GLN A 214 -44.97 -37.99 -28.39
C GLN A 214 -44.81 -39.50 -28.59
N GLY A 215 -43.70 -40.08 -28.13
CA GLY A 215 -43.46 -41.53 -28.19
C GLY A 215 -44.47 -42.33 -27.36
N GLU A 216 -44.82 -41.84 -26.16
CA GLU A 216 -45.85 -42.46 -25.33
C GLU A 216 -47.25 -42.36 -25.98
N THR A 217 -47.62 -41.22 -26.55
CA THR A 217 -48.93 -41.06 -27.22
C THR A 217 -49.09 -41.98 -28.43
N GLN A 218 -48.03 -42.17 -29.22
CA GLN A 218 -48.04 -43.11 -30.34
C GLN A 218 -48.16 -44.57 -29.86
N SER A 219 -47.47 -44.94 -28.78
CA SER A 219 -47.54 -46.29 -28.20
C SER A 219 -48.94 -46.65 -27.65
N TYR A 220 -49.66 -45.66 -27.12
CA TYR A 220 -51.03 -45.84 -26.62
C TYR A 220 -52.04 -45.99 -27.76
N SER A 221 -51.87 -45.28 -28.88
CA SER A 221 -52.72 -45.43 -30.06
C SER A 221 -52.60 -46.83 -30.69
N LEU A 222 -51.38 -47.36 -30.79
CA LEU A 222 -51.10 -48.70 -31.31
C LEU A 222 -51.65 -49.85 -30.43
N ARG A 223 -51.90 -49.60 -29.15
CA ARG A 223 -52.49 -50.59 -28.22
C ARG A 223 -54.02 -50.58 -28.20
N GLN A 224 -54.67 -49.56 -28.78
CA GLN A 224 -56.14 -49.53 -28.91
C GLN A 224 -56.62 -50.20 -30.21
N ASP A 225 -55.72 -50.43 -31.17
CA ASP A 225 -56.02 -51.08 -32.46
C ASP A 225 -55.76 -52.61 -32.46
N ILE A 226 -55.51 -53.22 -31.29
CA ILE A 226 -55.42 -54.68 -31.07
C ILE A 226 -56.59 -55.11 -30.18
#